data_AF-A0A386HU14-F1
#
_entry.id   AF-A0A386HU14-F1
#
_cell.length_a   1.000
_cell.length_b   1.000
_cell.length_c   1.000
_cell.angle_alpha   90.00
_cell.angle_beta   90.00
_cell.angle_gamma   90.00
#
_symmetry.space_group_name_H-M   'P 1'
#
loop_
_entity.id
_entity.type
_entity.pdbx_description
1 polymer ?
#
loop_
_entity_poly.entity_id
_entity_poly.type
_entity_poly.pdbx_seq_one_letter_code
_entity_poly.pdbx_strand_id
1 'polypeptide(L)'
;MANIHLSKIDPNPPEDLDKHYVKKHTKKMQQGLDELQNKLYAGHQHSILIVLQGMDASGKDGAVRNVFESINPQGVSVHSFKVPTEEELSHDFLWRIHKQTPGKGMIQIFNRSYYEDILVTRVHKMIDTKTAKKRIKAINDFEQLLAENHTHILKFYLHISKEEQTERLNERLTIPKKMWKYNSNDFKEAEYWNDYQKFYEDCFNLCNEVPWIIVPANKNWYKEFVVTEALYNLLKKLNLKYPTLENNKI
;
A
#
# COMPACT_ATOMS: atom_id res chain seq x y z
N MET A 1 -5.85 22.06 -5.17
CA MET A 1 -6.77 20.95 -4.82
C MET A 1 -7.30 21.21 -3.42
N ALA A 2 -8.51 20.75 -3.08
CA ALA A 2 -9.01 20.87 -1.70
C ALA A 2 -8.19 19.97 -0.77
N ASN A 3 -7.89 20.45 0.44
CA ASN A 3 -7.20 19.63 1.44
C ASN A 3 -8.06 18.42 1.81
N ILE A 4 -7.44 17.24 1.79
CA ILE A 4 -8.04 15.99 2.23
C ILE A 4 -8.13 16.00 3.75
N HIS A 5 -9.33 15.72 4.26
CA HIS A 5 -9.61 15.53 5.68
C HIS A 5 -10.27 14.17 5.89
N LEU A 6 -9.62 13.28 6.64
CA LEU A 6 -10.08 11.91 6.88
C LEU A 6 -11.41 11.88 7.63
N SER A 7 -11.68 12.88 8.46
CA SER A 7 -12.96 13.04 9.17
C SER A 7 -14.17 13.24 8.24
N LYS A 8 -13.94 13.61 6.97
CA LYS A 8 -14.98 13.79 5.95
C LYS A 8 -15.14 12.59 5.00
N ILE A 9 -14.33 11.55 5.19
CA ILE A 9 -14.32 10.37 4.33
C ILE A 9 -14.89 9.21 5.13
N ASP A 10 -15.99 8.63 4.65
CA ASP A 10 -16.59 7.46 5.28
C ASP A 10 -15.66 6.24 5.14
N PRO A 11 -15.29 5.56 6.24
CA PRO A 11 -14.50 4.33 6.18
C PRO A 11 -15.31 3.09 5.73
N ASN A 12 -16.62 3.22 5.48
CA ASN A 12 -17.49 2.16 4.98
C ASN A 12 -17.67 2.20 3.45
N PRO A 13 -18.00 1.05 2.83
CA PRO A 13 -18.47 1.04 1.44
C PRO A 13 -19.73 1.89 1.28
N PRO A 14 -20.03 2.37 0.05
CA PRO A 14 -21.31 2.98 -0.27
C PRO A 14 -22.49 2.07 0.15
N GLU A 15 -23.54 2.66 0.70
CA GLU A 15 -24.67 1.91 1.29
C GLU A 15 -25.40 1.01 0.28
N ASP A 16 -25.57 1.49 -0.96
CA ASP A 16 -26.31 0.79 -2.03
C ASP A 16 -25.49 -0.30 -2.75
N LEU A 17 -24.28 -0.60 -2.26
CA LEU A 17 -23.36 -1.51 -2.95
C LEU A 17 -23.67 -2.98 -2.62
N ASP A 18 -24.08 -3.77 -3.62
CA ASP A 18 -24.33 -5.21 -3.44
C ASP A 18 -23.01 -5.98 -3.21
N LYS A 19 -22.84 -6.49 -1.99
CA LYS A 19 -21.66 -7.24 -1.56
C LYS A 19 -21.40 -8.49 -2.41
N HIS A 20 -22.42 -9.23 -2.83
CA HIS A 20 -22.26 -10.46 -3.60
C HIS A 20 -21.79 -10.13 -5.02
N TYR A 21 -22.39 -9.12 -5.64
CA TYR A 21 -21.98 -8.57 -6.92
C TYR A 21 -20.53 -8.12 -6.89
N VAL A 22 -20.13 -7.34 -5.87
CA VAL A 22 -18.77 -6.82 -5.75
C VAL A 22 -17.77 -7.95 -5.59
N LYS A 23 -18.02 -8.92 -4.70
CA LYS A 23 -17.14 -10.08 -4.55
C LYS A 23 -16.99 -10.87 -5.85
N LYS A 24 -18.07 -11.05 -6.61
CA LYS A 24 -18.03 -11.72 -7.92
C LYS A 24 -17.18 -10.94 -8.92
N HIS A 25 -17.26 -9.61 -8.93
CA HIS A 25 -16.46 -8.75 -9.79
C HIS A 25 -14.98 -8.74 -9.38
N THR A 26 -14.68 -8.63 -8.08
CA THR A 26 -13.33 -8.75 -7.54
C THR A 26 -12.67 -10.05 -8.01
N LYS A 27 -13.37 -11.18 -7.87
CA LYS A 27 -12.84 -12.49 -8.29
C LYS A 27 -12.53 -12.56 -9.78
N LYS A 28 -13.38 -11.98 -10.64
CA LYS A 28 -13.12 -11.91 -12.08
C LYS A 28 -11.88 -11.08 -12.40
N MET A 29 -11.69 -9.94 -11.72
CA MET A 29 -10.50 -9.11 -11.91
C MET A 29 -9.24 -9.84 -11.42
N GLN A 30 -9.29 -10.51 -10.27
CA GLN A 30 -8.20 -11.33 -9.76
C GLN A 30 -7.77 -12.43 -10.74
N GLN A 31 -8.73 -13.12 -11.35
CA GLN A 31 -8.43 -14.11 -12.38
C GLN A 31 -7.74 -13.48 -13.61
N GLY A 32 -8.12 -12.27 -13.99
CA GLY A 32 -7.46 -11.53 -15.07
C GLY A 32 -6.11 -10.91 -14.69
N LEU A 33 -5.82 -10.71 -13.40
CA LEU A 33 -4.54 -10.17 -12.94
C LEU A 33 -3.38 -11.11 -13.26
N ASP A 34 -3.59 -12.42 -13.24
CA ASP A 34 -2.54 -13.40 -13.57
C ASP A 34 -2.03 -13.20 -15.00
N GLU A 35 -2.94 -13.15 -15.99
CA GLU A 35 -2.57 -12.94 -17.39
C GLU A 35 -1.90 -11.57 -17.60
N LEU A 36 -2.40 -10.53 -16.95
CA LEU A 36 -1.83 -9.19 -17.04
C LEU A 36 -0.44 -9.11 -16.41
N GLN A 37 -0.23 -9.78 -15.27
CA GLN A 37 1.06 -9.86 -14.61
C GLN A 37 2.04 -10.69 -15.45
N ASN A 38 1.62 -11.79 -16.08
CA ASN A 38 2.48 -12.55 -17.00
C ASN A 38 2.96 -11.70 -18.19
N LYS A 39 2.09 -10.84 -18.74
CA LYS A 39 2.48 -9.87 -19.79
C LYS A 39 3.45 -8.80 -19.26
N LEU A 40 3.23 -8.29 -18.05
CA LEU A 40 4.15 -7.37 -17.39
C LEU A 40 5.53 -8.01 -17.26
N TYR A 41 5.58 -9.23 -16.73
CA TYR A 41 6.79 -10.00 -16.52
C TYR A 41 7.53 -10.22 -17.83
N ALA A 42 6.88 -10.85 -18.81
CA ALA A 42 7.49 -11.15 -20.10
C ALA A 42 7.95 -9.90 -20.86
N GLY A 43 7.24 -8.78 -20.70
CA GLY A 43 7.58 -7.53 -21.38
C GLY A 43 8.83 -6.84 -20.83
N HIS A 44 9.17 -7.02 -19.55
CA HIS A 44 10.35 -6.43 -18.90
C HIS A 44 10.58 -4.92 -19.15
N GLN A 45 9.51 -4.13 -19.36
CA GLN A 45 9.59 -2.69 -19.65
C GLN A 45 9.07 -1.80 -18.51
N HIS A 46 8.07 -2.29 -17.79
CA HIS A 46 7.41 -1.59 -16.69
C HIS A 46 7.56 -2.38 -15.39
N SER A 47 7.44 -1.70 -14.26
CA SER A 47 7.34 -2.33 -12.94
C SER A 47 6.20 -1.66 -12.17
N ILE A 48 5.64 -2.35 -11.19
CA ILE A 48 4.56 -1.82 -10.35
C ILE A 48 5.04 -1.79 -8.91
N LEU A 49 4.94 -0.64 -8.25
CA LEU A 49 5.16 -0.50 -6.81
C LEU A 49 3.83 -0.21 -6.12
N ILE A 50 3.44 -1.06 -5.18
CA ILE A 50 2.22 -0.91 -4.40
C ILE A 50 2.61 -0.56 -2.98
N VAL A 51 2.20 0.62 -2.51
CA VAL A 51 2.44 1.09 -1.15
C VAL A 51 1.16 0.93 -0.34
N LEU A 52 1.19 0.08 0.69
CA LEU A 52 0.08 -0.12 1.61
C LEU A 52 0.38 0.56 2.95
N GLN A 53 -0.42 1.58 3.24
CA GLN A 53 -0.38 2.33 4.48
C GLN A 53 -1.74 2.31 5.19
N GLY A 54 -1.73 2.60 6.48
CA GLY A 54 -2.92 2.60 7.32
C GLY A 54 -2.60 2.20 8.75
N MET A 55 -3.48 2.57 9.68
CA MET A 55 -3.38 2.24 11.10
C MET A 55 -3.16 0.74 11.34
N ASP A 56 -2.61 0.37 12.49
CA ASP A 56 -2.58 -1.03 12.88
C ASP A 56 -4.01 -1.59 12.93
N ALA A 57 -4.14 -2.86 12.55
CA ALA A 57 -5.42 -3.52 12.28
C ALA A 57 -6.27 -3.00 11.08
N SER A 58 -5.77 -2.06 10.27
CA SER A 58 -6.43 -1.66 9.00
C SER A 58 -6.55 -2.79 7.96
N GLY A 59 -5.79 -3.86 8.13
CA GLY A 59 -5.89 -5.09 7.34
C GLY A 59 -4.97 -5.12 6.11
N LYS A 60 -3.80 -4.46 6.19
CA LYS A 60 -2.73 -4.52 5.17
C LYS A 60 -2.41 -5.96 4.78
N ASP A 61 -2.07 -6.84 5.72
CA ASP A 61 -1.74 -8.25 5.41
C ASP A 61 -2.89 -9.01 4.75
N GLY A 62 -4.12 -8.71 5.15
CA GLY A 62 -5.32 -9.33 4.57
C GLY A 62 -5.53 -8.91 3.12
N ALA A 63 -5.31 -7.63 2.83
CA ALA A 63 -5.33 -7.11 1.46
C ALA A 63 -4.25 -7.77 0.61
N VAL A 64 -3.01 -7.87 1.10
CA VAL A 64 -1.92 -8.58 0.39
C VAL A 64 -2.30 -10.03 0.11
N ARG A 65 -2.77 -10.76 1.12
CA ARG A 65 -3.13 -12.17 0.95
C ARG A 65 -4.24 -12.37 -0.09
N ASN A 66 -5.31 -11.59 0.01
CA ASN A 66 -6.53 -11.85 -0.76
C ASN A 66 -6.49 -11.24 -2.16
N VAL A 67 -5.85 -10.08 -2.35
CA VAL A 67 -5.79 -9.42 -3.67
C VAL A 67 -4.84 -10.15 -4.62
N PHE A 68 -3.73 -10.68 -4.10
CA PHE A 68 -2.65 -11.25 -4.91
C PHE A 68 -2.64 -12.79 -4.92
N GLU A 69 -3.71 -13.43 -4.41
CA GLU A 69 -3.82 -14.89 -4.29
C GLU A 69 -3.67 -15.62 -5.64
N SER A 70 -4.12 -15.00 -6.73
CA SER A 70 -4.14 -15.59 -8.07
C SER A 70 -2.93 -15.24 -8.95
N ILE A 71 -1.98 -14.44 -8.45
CA ILE A 71 -0.83 -13.99 -9.23
C ILE A 71 0.33 -14.99 -9.05
N ASN A 72 1.06 -15.27 -10.12
CA ASN A 72 2.29 -16.06 -10.07
C ASN A 72 3.29 -15.47 -9.04
N PRO A 73 3.69 -16.22 -8.00
CA PRO A 73 4.59 -15.72 -6.96
C PRO A 73 5.99 -15.33 -7.46
N GLN A 74 6.40 -15.77 -8.66
CA GLN A 74 7.66 -15.31 -9.27
C GLN A 74 7.58 -13.88 -9.81
N GLY A 75 6.37 -13.34 -9.97
CA GLY A 75 6.12 -12.01 -10.52
C GLY A 75 5.72 -10.96 -9.50
N VAL A 76 5.55 -11.37 -8.24
CA VAL A 76 5.12 -10.51 -7.13
C VAL A 76 5.94 -10.77 -5.87
N SER A 77 6.41 -9.69 -5.24
CA SER A 77 7.17 -9.75 -4.00
C SER A 77 6.56 -8.81 -2.96
N VAL A 78 6.69 -9.19 -1.68
CA VAL A 78 6.23 -8.38 -0.54
C VAL A 78 7.43 -8.06 0.33
N HIS A 79 7.64 -6.78 0.60
CA HIS A 79 8.59 -6.33 1.61
C HIS A 79 7.82 -5.63 2.73
N SER A 80 8.00 -6.10 3.96
CA SER A 80 7.34 -5.54 5.14
C SER A 80 8.35 -4.76 5.96
N PHE A 81 8.24 -3.43 5.98
CA PHE A 81 9.14 -2.60 6.74
C PHE A 81 8.80 -2.64 8.23
N LYS A 82 9.82 -2.86 9.05
CA LYS A 82 9.77 -2.82 10.52
C LYS A 82 10.59 -1.63 11.03
N VAL A 83 10.74 -1.54 12.35
CA VAL A 83 11.68 -0.62 13.00
C VAL A 83 13.06 -0.76 12.34
N PRO A 84 13.69 0.35 11.91
CA PRO A 84 15.00 0.30 11.27
C PRO A 84 16.08 -0.35 12.14
N THR A 85 17.00 -1.09 11.52
CA THR A 85 18.20 -1.62 12.19
C THR A 85 19.25 -0.53 12.38
N GLU A 86 20.27 -0.77 13.19
CA GLU A 86 21.39 0.17 13.36
C GLU A 86 22.11 0.48 12.04
N GLU A 87 22.29 -0.52 11.18
CA GLU A 87 22.84 -0.34 9.83
C GLU A 87 21.95 0.58 9.00
N GLU A 88 20.64 0.31 8.96
CA GLU A 88 19.69 1.14 8.21
C GLU A 88 19.65 2.58 8.72
N LEU A 89 19.77 2.79 10.04
CA LEU A 89 19.84 4.11 10.68
C LEU A 89 21.17 4.84 10.43
N SER A 90 22.23 4.12 10.06
CA SER A 90 23.52 4.71 9.69
C SER A 90 23.52 5.31 8.28
N HIS A 91 22.48 5.05 7.50
CA HIS A 91 22.24 5.61 6.17
C HIS A 91 21.07 6.62 6.19
N ASP A 92 20.81 7.28 5.05
CA ASP A 92 19.58 8.03 4.89
C ASP A 92 18.35 7.11 4.87
N PHE A 93 17.18 7.64 5.23
CA PHE A 93 15.97 6.84 5.41
C PHE A 93 15.46 6.15 4.13
N LEU A 94 15.85 6.63 2.94
CA LEU A 94 15.44 6.03 1.67
C LEU A 94 16.40 4.93 1.22
N TRP A 95 17.59 4.80 1.80
CA TRP A 95 18.58 3.79 1.40
C TRP A 95 17.99 2.37 1.45
N ARG A 96 17.41 1.98 2.59
CA ARG A 96 16.79 0.65 2.74
C ARG A 96 15.58 0.45 1.85
N ILE A 97 14.89 1.55 1.53
CA ILE A 97 13.66 1.57 0.76
C ILE A 97 13.98 1.35 -0.72
N HIS A 98 14.93 2.10 -1.25
CA HIS A 98 15.34 2.06 -2.64
C HIS A 98 15.88 0.66 -2.99
N LYS A 99 16.62 0.02 -2.08
CA LYS A 99 17.08 -1.37 -2.25
C LYS A 99 15.95 -2.36 -2.54
N GLN A 100 14.71 -2.06 -2.13
CA GLN A 100 13.55 -2.95 -2.27
C GLN A 100 12.62 -2.56 -3.43
N THR A 101 12.95 -1.55 -4.23
CA THR A 101 12.10 -1.16 -5.38
C THR A 101 12.07 -2.26 -6.44
N PRO A 102 10.95 -2.41 -7.20
CA PRO A 102 10.79 -3.51 -8.13
C PRO A 102 11.72 -3.41 -9.33
N GLY A 103 12.28 -4.55 -9.75
CA GLY A 103 12.83 -4.71 -11.10
C GLY A 103 11.74 -4.67 -12.18
N LYS A 104 12.14 -4.47 -13.43
CA LYS A 104 11.21 -4.50 -14.58
C LYS A 104 10.54 -5.88 -14.70
N GLY A 105 9.24 -5.88 -14.93
CA GLY A 105 8.40 -7.07 -14.98
C GLY A 105 7.77 -7.45 -13.64
N MET A 106 8.18 -6.80 -12.54
CA MET A 106 7.78 -7.19 -11.20
C MET A 106 6.70 -6.28 -10.62
N ILE A 107 5.89 -6.87 -9.74
CA ILE A 107 5.03 -6.16 -8.79
C ILE A 107 5.69 -6.25 -7.41
N GLN A 108 6.10 -5.12 -6.84
CA GLN A 108 6.58 -5.06 -5.46
C GLN A 108 5.52 -4.44 -4.57
N ILE A 109 5.23 -5.09 -3.45
CA ILE A 109 4.31 -4.59 -2.44
C ILE A 109 5.11 -4.18 -1.21
N PHE A 110 4.94 -2.93 -0.79
CA PHE A 110 5.44 -2.39 0.46
C PHE A 110 4.31 -2.43 1.50
N ASN A 111 4.45 -3.32 2.49
CA ASN A 111 3.59 -3.36 3.67
C ASN A 111 4.23 -2.51 4.77
N ARG A 112 3.67 -1.30 5.01
CA ARG A 112 4.43 -0.12 5.47
C ARG A 112 5.48 0.30 4.44
N SER A 113 6.09 1.47 4.59
CA SER A 113 6.96 2.06 3.55
C SER A 113 7.81 3.21 4.09
N TYR A 114 8.45 3.96 3.18
CA TYR A 114 9.15 5.23 3.46
C TYR A 114 8.27 6.31 4.10
N TYR A 115 6.94 6.15 4.11
CA TYR A 115 6.05 7.05 4.83
C TYR A 115 6.17 6.90 6.35
N GLU A 116 6.63 5.77 6.89
CA GLU A 116 6.88 5.61 8.34
C GLU A 116 7.83 6.71 8.86
N ASP A 117 8.81 7.09 8.06
CA ASP A 117 9.81 8.11 8.37
C ASP A 117 9.27 9.54 8.46
N ILE A 118 8.01 9.75 8.10
CA ILE A 118 7.27 11.00 8.32
C ILE A 118 5.92 10.77 9.03
N LEU A 119 5.71 9.60 9.62
CA LEU A 119 4.52 9.25 10.40
C LEU A 119 4.91 9.00 11.86
N VAL A 120 5.31 7.77 12.19
CA VAL A 120 5.67 7.35 13.55
C VAL A 120 6.77 8.24 14.15
N THR A 121 7.71 8.69 13.33
CA THR A 121 8.78 9.62 13.74
C THR A 121 8.27 10.99 14.17
N ARG A 122 7.13 11.45 13.65
CA ARG A 122 6.50 12.72 14.04
C ARG A 122 5.55 12.53 15.22
N VAL A 123 4.79 11.43 15.25
CA VAL A 123 3.92 11.06 16.39
C VAL A 123 4.75 11.03 17.67
N HIS A 124 5.88 10.34 17.65
CA HIS A 124 6.78 10.20 18.80
C HIS A 124 7.86 11.29 18.88
N LYS A 125 7.72 12.38 18.11
CA LYS A 125 8.61 13.56 18.13
C LYS A 125 10.10 13.24 17.96
N MET A 126 10.43 12.18 17.23
CA MET A 126 11.80 11.78 16.89
C MET A 126 12.44 12.74 15.88
N ILE A 127 11.63 13.43 15.08
CA ILE A 127 12.08 14.45 14.13
C ILE A 127 11.30 15.76 14.30
N ASP A 128 11.97 16.88 14.04
CA ASP A 128 11.33 18.20 14.02
C ASP A 128 10.55 18.45 12.71
N THR A 129 9.73 19.51 12.71
CA THR A 129 8.94 19.89 11.52
C THR A 129 9.82 20.22 10.31
N LYS A 130 11.02 20.77 10.53
CA LYS A 130 11.96 21.10 9.45
C LYS A 130 12.46 19.83 8.75
N THR A 131 12.81 18.82 9.53
CA THR A 131 13.25 17.51 9.02
C THR A 131 12.11 16.77 8.34
N ALA A 132 10.90 16.79 8.91
CA ALA A 132 9.72 16.21 8.28
C ALA A 132 9.45 16.82 6.88
N LYS A 133 9.51 18.15 6.74
CA LYS A 133 9.37 18.83 5.45
C LYS A 133 10.43 18.42 4.43
N LYS A 134 11.69 18.27 4.86
CA LYS A 134 12.77 17.77 3.99
C LYS A 134 12.51 16.34 3.53
N ARG A 135 12.07 15.46 4.43
CA ARG A 135 11.74 14.06 4.10
C ARG A 135 10.54 13.96 3.16
N ILE A 136 9.50 14.79 3.36
CA ILE A 136 8.36 14.91 2.43
C ILE A 136 8.85 15.27 1.01
N LYS A 137 9.72 16.28 0.89
CA LYS A 137 10.31 16.62 -0.42
C LYS A 137 11.07 15.45 -1.02
N ALA A 138 11.94 14.80 -0.23
CA ALA A 138 12.72 13.65 -0.69
C ALA A 138 11.85 12.48 -1.13
N ILE A 139 10.71 12.25 -0.47
CA ILE A 139 9.72 11.24 -0.87
C ILE A 139 9.14 11.56 -2.25
N ASN A 140 8.73 12.81 -2.50
CA ASN A 140 8.21 13.20 -3.81
C ASN A 140 9.28 13.05 -4.90
N ASP A 141 10.50 13.52 -4.64
CA ASP A 141 11.62 13.38 -5.57
C ASP A 141 11.91 11.89 -5.87
N PHE A 142 11.82 11.02 -4.85
CA PHE A 142 12.03 9.58 -4.99
C PHE A 142 10.92 8.89 -5.80
N GLU A 143 9.65 9.20 -5.51
CA GLU A 143 8.52 8.67 -6.28
C GLU A 143 8.60 9.11 -7.75
N GLN A 144 8.99 10.36 -8.00
CA GLN A 144 9.22 10.88 -9.34
C GLN A 144 10.35 10.12 -10.06
N LEU A 145 11.50 9.93 -9.41
CA LEU A 145 12.62 9.14 -9.97
C LEU A 145 12.16 7.74 -10.41
N LEU A 146 11.36 7.07 -9.59
CA LEU A 146 10.83 5.74 -9.93
C LEU A 146 9.84 5.80 -11.11
N ALA A 147 8.96 6.79 -11.13
CA ALA A 147 7.98 6.98 -12.21
C ALA A 147 8.66 7.28 -13.55
N GLU A 148 9.72 8.09 -13.55
CA GLU A 148 10.56 8.37 -14.72
C GLU A 148 11.24 7.09 -15.24
N ASN A 149 11.58 6.16 -14.37
CA ASN A 149 12.02 4.81 -14.73
C ASN A 149 10.84 3.83 -14.94
N HIS A 150 9.67 4.29 -15.38
CA HIS A 150 8.48 3.49 -15.68
C HIS A 150 8.04 2.53 -14.56
N THR A 151 8.30 2.88 -13.30
CA THR A 151 7.70 2.23 -12.15
C THR A 151 6.36 2.90 -11.87
N HIS A 152 5.26 2.18 -12.04
CA HIS A 152 3.94 2.72 -11.75
C HIS A 152 3.63 2.51 -10.28
N ILE A 153 3.41 3.62 -9.56
CA ILE A 153 3.22 3.60 -8.11
C ILE A 153 1.72 3.69 -7.80
N LEU A 154 1.20 2.75 -7.01
CA LEU A 154 -0.14 2.78 -6.45
C LEU A 154 -0.04 2.90 -4.92
N LYS A 155 -0.46 4.05 -4.38
CA LYS A 155 -0.41 4.33 -2.93
C LYS A 155 -1.80 4.20 -2.33
N PHE A 156 -1.97 3.25 -1.42
CA PHE A 156 -3.24 3.00 -0.76
C PHE A 156 -3.16 3.32 0.73
N TYR A 157 -4.07 4.16 1.20
CA TYR A 157 -4.35 4.33 2.61
C TYR A 157 -5.60 3.55 2.98
N LEU A 158 -5.45 2.54 3.85
CA LEU A 158 -6.56 1.71 4.31
C LEU A 158 -7.26 2.41 5.49
N HIS A 159 -8.30 3.19 5.16
CA HIS A 159 -9.04 4.03 6.09
C HIS A 159 -10.08 3.23 6.87
N ILE A 160 -9.85 3.09 8.17
CA ILE A 160 -10.80 2.47 9.11
C ILE A 160 -11.26 3.51 10.14
N SER A 161 -12.38 3.24 10.80
CA SER A 161 -12.76 4.03 11.97
C SER A 161 -11.98 3.59 13.22
N LYS A 162 -12.00 4.44 14.26
CA LYS A 162 -11.37 4.13 15.56
C LYS A 162 -12.07 2.96 16.25
N GLU A 163 -13.37 2.85 16.05
CA GLU A 163 -14.23 1.78 16.57
C GLU A 163 -13.85 0.45 15.91
N GLU A 164 -13.73 0.43 14.58
CA GLU A 164 -13.30 -0.75 13.82
C GLU A 164 -11.87 -1.18 14.21
N GLN A 165 -10.96 -0.23 14.43
CA GLN A 165 -9.62 -0.56 14.93
C GLN A 165 -9.71 -1.30 16.27
N THR A 166 -10.47 -0.73 17.20
CA THR A 166 -10.67 -1.28 18.55
C THR A 166 -11.26 -2.69 18.49
N GLU A 167 -12.30 -2.90 17.69
CA GLU A 167 -12.92 -4.21 17.48
C GLU A 167 -11.89 -5.22 16.97
N ARG A 168 -11.13 -4.89 15.92
CA ARG A 168 -10.14 -5.80 15.34
C ARG A 168 -8.95 -6.10 16.26
N LEU A 169 -8.54 -5.15 17.10
CA LEU A 169 -7.52 -5.40 18.13
C LEU A 169 -8.05 -6.36 19.19
N ASN A 170 -9.30 -6.19 19.64
CA ASN A 170 -9.97 -7.12 20.57
C ASN A 170 -10.17 -8.51 19.96
N GLU A 171 -10.48 -8.61 18.66
CA GLU A 171 -10.54 -9.90 17.96
C GLU A 171 -9.19 -10.63 17.96
N ARG A 172 -8.05 -9.92 17.92
CA ARG A 172 -6.72 -10.54 18.00
C ARG A 172 -6.44 -11.11 19.39
N LEU A 173 -7.10 -10.60 20.43
CA LEU A 173 -7.00 -11.15 21.79
C LEU A 173 -7.91 -12.35 22.02
N THR A 174 -9.04 -12.42 21.32
CA THR A 174 -10.11 -13.37 21.64
C THR A 174 -10.25 -14.51 20.63
N ILE A 175 -9.79 -14.33 19.39
CA ILE A 175 -9.92 -15.33 18.32
C ILE A 175 -8.59 -16.08 18.14
N PRO A 176 -8.50 -17.40 18.45
CA PRO A 176 -7.23 -18.16 18.44
C PRO A 176 -6.44 -18.05 17.13
N LYS A 177 -7.11 -18.14 15.98
CA LYS A 177 -6.48 -18.02 14.65
C LYS A 177 -5.92 -16.62 14.32
N LYS A 178 -6.24 -15.60 15.12
CA LYS A 178 -5.77 -14.21 14.97
C LYS A 178 -4.72 -13.82 16.03
N MET A 179 -4.58 -14.59 17.12
CA MET A 179 -3.67 -14.28 18.23
C MET A 179 -2.21 -14.17 17.83
N TRP A 180 -1.76 -14.89 16.80
CA TRP A 180 -0.39 -14.74 16.29
C TRP A 180 -0.07 -13.33 15.75
N LYS A 181 -1.10 -12.51 15.50
CA LYS A 181 -0.96 -11.09 15.10
C LYS A 181 -0.99 -10.12 16.27
N TYR A 182 -1.15 -10.61 17.50
CA TYR A 182 -1.19 -9.76 18.69
C TYR A 182 0.18 -9.13 18.95
N ASN A 183 0.15 -7.85 19.28
CA ASN A 183 1.27 -7.10 19.79
C ASN A 183 0.74 -6.10 20.80
N SER A 184 1.29 -6.10 22.02
CA SER A 184 0.85 -5.20 23.10
C SER A 184 1.06 -3.73 22.75
N ASN A 185 2.05 -3.42 21.91
CA ASN A 185 2.30 -2.05 21.47
C ASN A 185 1.19 -1.51 20.55
N ASP A 186 0.44 -2.37 19.84
CA ASP A 186 -0.64 -1.91 18.94
C ASP A 186 -1.73 -1.12 19.72
N PHE A 187 -1.98 -1.50 20.98
CA PHE A 187 -2.94 -0.80 21.85
C PHE A 187 -2.40 0.57 22.30
N LYS A 188 -1.09 0.67 22.57
CA LYS A 188 -0.45 1.94 22.93
C LYS A 188 -0.42 2.88 21.74
N GLU A 189 -0.10 2.39 20.55
CA GLU A 189 -0.11 3.18 19.32
C GLU A 189 -1.53 3.68 18.96
N ALA A 190 -2.57 2.90 19.30
CA ALA A 190 -3.96 3.33 19.10
C ALA A 190 -4.36 4.56 19.96
N GLU A 191 -3.66 4.85 21.05
CA GLU A 191 -3.87 6.07 21.85
C GLU A 191 -3.49 7.34 21.06
N TYR A 192 -2.52 7.24 20.15
CA TYR A 192 -2.06 8.32 19.28
C TYR A 192 -2.90 8.51 18.01
N TRP A 193 -4.11 7.95 17.97
CA TRP A 193 -5.02 7.99 16.80
C TRP A 193 -5.08 9.37 16.13
N ASN A 194 -5.34 10.43 16.90
CA ASN A 194 -5.52 11.77 16.35
C ASN A 194 -4.23 12.31 15.70
N ASP A 195 -3.06 12.02 16.27
CA ASP A 195 -1.78 12.45 15.72
C ASP A 195 -1.46 11.70 14.43
N TYR A 196 -1.70 10.38 14.41
CA TYR A 196 -1.57 9.59 13.18
C TYR A 196 -2.49 10.07 12.07
N GLN A 197 -3.79 10.28 12.37
CA GLN A 197 -4.76 10.78 11.38
C GLN A 197 -4.30 12.12 10.79
N LYS A 198 -3.84 13.04 11.64
CA LYS A 198 -3.29 14.34 11.20
C LYS A 198 -2.08 14.19 10.30
N PHE A 199 -1.11 13.33 10.65
CA PHE A 199 0.09 13.17 9.83
C PHE A 199 -0.15 12.35 8.56
N TYR A 200 -1.16 11.48 8.54
CA TYR A 200 -1.66 10.89 7.30
C TYR A 200 -2.28 11.94 6.38
N GLU A 201 -3.10 12.87 6.91
CA GLU A 201 -3.62 14.00 6.13
C GLU A 201 -2.48 14.84 5.52
N ASP A 202 -1.39 15.08 6.26
CA ASP A 202 -0.21 15.74 5.70
C ASP A 202 0.39 14.94 4.53
N CYS A 203 0.51 13.61 4.64
CA CYS A 203 0.99 12.75 3.55
C CYS A 203 0.11 12.89 2.30
N PHE A 204 -1.21 12.93 2.44
CA PHE A 204 -2.12 13.03 1.31
C PHE A 204 -2.08 14.40 0.64
N ASN A 205 -1.84 15.46 1.42
CA ASN A 205 -1.84 16.82 0.94
C ASN A 205 -0.47 17.27 0.42
N LEU A 206 0.62 16.66 0.88
CA LEU A 206 2.00 17.07 0.57
C LEU A 206 2.79 16.04 -0.23
N CYS A 207 2.37 14.77 -0.25
CA CYS A 207 3.00 13.72 -1.05
C CYS A 207 2.03 13.19 -2.13
N ASN A 208 1.63 14.05 -3.05
CA ASN A 208 0.51 13.82 -3.98
C ASN A 208 0.84 13.96 -5.47
N GLU A 209 2.11 14.16 -5.85
CA GLU A 209 2.55 14.09 -7.26
C GLU A 209 2.19 12.74 -7.87
N VAL A 210 2.43 11.65 -7.12
CA VAL A 210 1.68 10.41 -7.29
C VAL A 210 0.47 10.46 -6.36
N PRO A 211 -0.77 10.30 -6.86
CA PRO A 211 -1.95 10.44 -6.03
C PRO A 211 -2.09 9.29 -5.02
N TRP A 212 -2.71 9.60 -3.89
CA TRP A 212 -3.16 8.62 -2.90
C TRP A 212 -4.56 8.11 -3.22
N ILE A 213 -4.77 6.82 -2.99
CA ILE A 213 -6.09 6.18 -3.01
C ILE A 213 -6.48 5.93 -1.56
N ILE A 214 -7.47 6.67 -1.07
CA ILE A 214 -8.03 6.48 0.27
C ILE A 214 -9.11 5.41 0.15
N VAL A 215 -8.87 4.26 0.77
CA VAL A 215 -9.69 3.06 0.64
C VAL A 215 -10.57 2.90 1.89
N PRO A 216 -11.90 3.00 1.79
CA PRO A 216 -12.80 2.62 2.88
C PRO A 216 -12.58 1.15 3.25
N ALA A 217 -12.07 0.91 4.45
CA ALA A 217 -11.48 -0.37 4.84
C ALA A 217 -12.16 -1.04 6.03
N ASN A 218 -13.28 -0.50 6.54
CA ASN A 218 -14.08 -1.18 7.58
C ASN A 218 -14.57 -2.55 7.08
N LYS A 219 -14.92 -2.67 5.80
CA LYS A 219 -15.34 -3.94 5.21
C LYS A 219 -14.24 -4.52 4.32
N ASN A 220 -13.64 -5.65 4.73
CA ASN A 220 -12.54 -6.29 4.02
C ASN A 220 -12.85 -6.56 2.54
N TRP A 221 -14.05 -7.05 2.23
CA TRP A 221 -14.47 -7.35 0.85
C TRP A 221 -14.44 -6.12 -0.07
N TYR A 222 -14.70 -4.93 0.47
CA TYR A 222 -14.69 -3.69 -0.30
C TYR A 222 -13.28 -3.14 -0.47
N LYS A 223 -12.46 -3.15 0.60
CA LYS A 223 -11.04 -2.84 0.49
C LYS A 223 -10.35 -3.70 -0.57
N GLU A 224 -10.59 -5.01 -0.54
CA GLU A 224 -10.05 -5.96 -1.52
C GLU A 224 -10.47 -5.61 -2.94
N PHE A 225 -11.75 -5.25 -3.13
CA PHE A 225 -12.26 -4.76 -4.41
C PHE A 225 -11.50 -3.53 -4.91
N VAL A 226 -11.41 -2.46 -4.10
CA VAL A 226 -10.79 -1.19 -4.51
C VAL A 226 -9.32 -1.37 -4.89
N VAL A 227 -8.56 -2.14 -4.10
CA VAL A 227 -7.14 -2.40 -4.38
C VAL A 227 -6.99 -3.25 -5.64
N THR A 228 -7.81 -4.30 -5.80
CA THR A 228 -7.81 -5.15 -7.00
C THR A 228 -8.15 -4.34 -8.25
N GLU A 229 -9.20 -3.52 -8.19
CA GLU A 229 -9.67 -2.71 -9.30
C GLU A 229 -8.62 -1.72 -9.78
N ALA A 230 -7.99 -1.00 -8.85
CA ALA A 230 -6.93 -0.05 -9.17
C ALA A 230 -5.74 -0.71 -9.88
N LEU A 231 -5.28 -1.86 -9.38
CA LEU A 231 -4.19 -2.62 -10.01
C LEU A 231 -4.61 -3.16 -11.39
N TYR A 232 -5.80 -3.76 -11.49
CA TYR A 232 -6.32 -4.33 -12.72
C TYR A 232 -6.46 -3.26 -13.82
N ASN A 233 -7.03 -2.10 -13.47
CA ASN A 233 -7.21 -0.99 -14.39
C ASN A 233 -5.86 -0.40 -14.84
N LEU A 234 -4.89 -0.27 -13.92
CA LEU A 234 -3.54 0.16 -14.27
C LEU A 234 -2.91 -0.79 -15.29
N LEU A 235 -2.86 -2.10 -14.99
CA LEU A 235 -2.25 -3.08 -15.88
C LEU A 235 -2.95 -3.16 -17.24
N LYS A 236 -4.28 -3.04 -17.29
CA LYS A 236 -5.02 -2.94 -18.56
C LYS A 236 -4.65 -1.69 -19.35
N LYS A 237 -4.52 -0.54 -18.67
CA LYS A 237 -4.16 0.73 -19.31
C LYS A 237 -2.78 0.69 -19.95
N LEU A 238 -1.84 -0.08 -19.38
CA LEU A 238 -0.51 -0.27 -19.96
C LEU A 238 -0.53 -1.02 -21.30
N ASN A 239 -1.65 -1.68 -21.66
CA ASN A 239 -1.83 -2.39 -22.93
C ASN A 239 -0.66 -3.31 -23.27
N LEU A 240 -0.16 -4.02 -22.25
CA LEU A 240 1.02 -4.87 -22.33
C LEU A 240 0.76 -6.01 -23.33
N LYS A 241 1.79 -6.36 -24.10
CA LYS A 241 1.77 -7.48 -25.05
C LYS A 241 2.91 -8.43 -24.70
N TYR A 242 2.70 -9.71 -25.01
CA TYR A 242 3.82 -10.64 -24.98
C TYR A 242 4.86 -10.21 -26.02
N PRO A 243 6.16 -10.31 -25.70
CA PRO A 243 7.20 -10.08 -26.69
C PRO A 243 7.02 -11.05 -27.85
N THR A 244 7.17 -10.56 -29.07
CA THR A 244 7.24 -11.43 -30.24
C THR A 244 8.60 -12.12 -30.24
N LEU A 245 8.63 -13.41 -30.59
CA LEU A 245 9.88 -14.09 -30.90
C LEU A 245 10.43 -13.45 -32.19
N GLU A 246 11.25 -12.42 -32.07
CA GLU A 246 12.14 -12.07 -33.17
C GLU A 246 13.16 -13.19 -33.33
N ASN A 247 13.38 -13.61 -34.59
CA ASN A 247 14.25 -14.68 -35.04
C ASN A 247 15.73 -14.44 -34.67
N ASN A 248 16.06 -14.38 -33.39
CA ASN A 248 17.42 -14.46 -32.92
C ASN A 248 17.84 -15.93 -33.01
N LYS A 249 18.48 -16.23 -34.14
CA LYS A 249 19.31 -17.42 -34.34
C LYS A 249 20.08 -17.70 -33.05
N ILE A 250 19.92 -18.93 -32.56
CA ILE A 250 20.79 -19.58 -31.60
C ILE A 250 22.25 -19.42 -32.06
#